data_AF-A0A382U0M7-F1
#
_entry.id   AF-A0A382U0M7-F1
#
_cell.length_a   1.000
_cell.length_b   1.000
_cell.length_c   1.000
_cell.angle_alpha   90.00
_cell.angle_beta   90.00
_cell.angle_gamma   90.00
#
_symmetry.space_group_name_H-M   'P 1'
#
loop_
_entity.id
_entity.type
_entity.pdbx_description
1 polymer ?
#
loop_
_entity_poly.entity_id
_entity_poly.type
_entity_poly.pdbx_seq_one_letter_code
_entity_poly.pdbx_strand_id
1 'polypeptide(L)'
;GKLVVTWETDSQTLPQFGYKITGHNNPSGQGEPLFQLESVEPHARRAELPMQKALGQAQVFVRIRCFDILDNESPVLSLKLDD
;
A
#
# COMPACT_ATOMS: atom_id res chain seq x y z
N GLY A 1 -2.89 -5.01 17.20
CA GLY A 1 -2.34 -6.03 16.29
C GLY A 1 -1.27 -5.42 15.42
N LYS A 2 -0.74 -6.16 14.45
CA LYS A 2 0.09 -5.63 13.37
C LYS A 2 -0.54 -6.06 12.05
N LEU A 3 -0.74 -5.12 11.13
CA LEU A 3 -1.16 -5.44 9.78
C LEU A 3 0.09 -5.52 8.91
N VAL A 4 0.31 -6.69 8.33
CA VAL A 4 1.40 -6.94 7.39
C VAL A 4 0.78 -7.04 6.00
N VAL A 5 1.30 -6.27 5.07
CA VAL A 5 0.90 -6.33 3.67
C VAL A 5 2.06 -6.91 2.88
N THR A 6 1.75 -7.88 2.04
CA THR A 6 2.71 -8.49 1.11
C THR A 6 2.19 -8.34 -0.31
N TRP A 7 3.09 -8.18 -1.27
CA TRP A 7 2.73 -8.04 -2.67
C TRP A 7 3.75 -8.74 -3.57
N GLU A 8 3.31 -9.03 -4.79
CA GLU A 8 4.15 -9.54 -5.86
C GLU A 8 4.37 -8.44 -6.90
N THR A 9 5.44 -8.58 -7.69
CA THR A 9 5.77 -7.67 -8.79
C THR A 9 5.78 -8.44 -10.08
N ASP A 10 5.36 -7.80 -11.17
CA ASP A 10 5.49 -8.37 -12.50
C ASP A 10 6.97 -8.47 -12.90
N SER A 11 7.40 -9.65 -13.33
CA SER A 11 8.77 -9.88 -13.81
C SER A 11 9.08 -9.20 -15.14
N GLN A 12 8.06 -8.71 -15.85
CA GLN A 12 8.20 -8.00 -17.13
C GLN A 12 8.36 -6.49 -16.97
N THR A 13 8.18 -5.94 -15.76
CA THR A 13 8.40 -4.52 -15.48
C THR A 13 9.82 -4.26 -15.02
N LEU A 14 10.23 -2.99 -15.07
CA LEU A 14 11.49 -2.57 -14.46
C LEU A 14 11.51 -2.91 -12.95
N PRO A 15 12.71 -3.09 -12.36
CA PRO A 15 12.82 -3.44 -10.95
C PRO A 15 12.14 -2.40 -10.04
N GLN A 16 11.28 -2.87 -9.13
CA GLN A 16 10.75 -2.02 -8.05
C GLN A 16 11.89 -1.45 -7.22
N PHE A 17 11.83 -0.15 -7.00
CA PHE A 17 12.76 0.63 -6.19
C PHE A 17 12.10 1.24 -4.94
N GLY A 18 10.82 1.56 -5.00
CA GLY A 18 10.07 2.12 -3.88
C GLY A 18 8.62 1.66 -3.85
N TYR A 19 7.91 2.06 -2.80
CA TYR A 19 6.48 1.82 -2.68
C TYR A 19 5.78 2.91 -1.86
N LYS A 20 4.48 3.06 -2.11
CA LYS A 20 3.55 3.86 -1.33
C LYS A 20 2.31 3.04 -1.02
N ILE A 21 1.98 2.97 0.26
CA ILE A 21 0.78 2.32 0.78
C ILE A 21 -0.10 3.38 1.43
N THR A 22 -1.38 3.38 1.07
CA THR A 22 -2.38 4.27 1.67
C THR A 22 -3.59 3.47 2.14
N GLY A 23 -4.21 3.90 3.24
CA GLY A 23 -5.48 3.35 3.72
C GLY A 23 -6.59 4.38 3.58
N HIS A 24 -7.74 3.95 3.08
CA HIS A 24 -8.90 4.82 2.85
C HIS A 24 -10.16 4.20 3.46
N ASN A 25 -11.11 5.04 3.88
CA ASN A 25 -12.43 4.58 4.36
C ASN A 25 -13.44 4.33 3.23
N ASN A 26 -12.99 4.40 1.97
CA ASN A 26 -13.83 4.28 0.78
C ASN A 26 -13.10 3.51 -0.33
N PRO A 27 -13.84 2.77 -1.18
CA PRO A 27 -13.24 1.94 -2.23
C PRO A 27 -12.64 2.76 -3.37
N SER A 28 -13.10 4.01 -3.58
CA SER A 28 -12.56 4.90 -4.61
C SER A 28 -11.19 5.49 -4.23
N GLY A 29 -10.79 5.37 -2.95
CA GLY A 29 -9.59 5.92 -2.32
C GLY A 29 -9.32 7.36 -2.74
N GLN A 30 -10.39 8.13 -2.80
CA GLN A 30 -10.40 9.58 -2.96
C GLN A 30 -10.42 10.22 -1.59
N GLY A 31 -9.92 11.46 -1.50
CA GLY A 31 -9.79 12.21 -0.26
C GLY A 31 -8.49 11.93 0.49
N GLU A 32 -8.43 12.42 1.73
CA GLU A 32 -7.25 12.23 2.58
C GLU A 32 -7.16 10.78 3.08
N PRO A 33 -5.98 10.15 2.98
CA PRO A 33 -5.79 8.80 3.49
C PRO A 33 -5.82 8.78 5.02
N LEU A 34 -6.45 7.75 5.59
CA LEU A 34 -6.42 7.46 7.02
C LEU A 34 -5.00 7.22 7.53
N PHE A 35 -4.15 6.66 6.67
CA PHE A 35 -2.71 6.53 6.89
C PHE A 35 -1.97 6.47 5.56
N GLN A 36 -0.70 6.85 5.59
CA GLN A 36 0.23 6.71 4.48
C GLN A 36 1.56 6.16 4.99
N LEU A 37 2.12 5.23 4.24
CA LEU A 37 3.48 4.72 4.39
C LEU A 37 4.16 4.80 3.02
N GLU A 38 5.32 5.42 2.96
CA GLU A 38 6.10 5.58 1.72
C GLU A 38 7.56 5.32 2.03
N SER A 39 8.21 4.50 1.20
CA SER A 39 9.60 4.09 1.40
C SER A 39 10.31 3.83 0.08
N VAL A 40 11.59 4.17 0.04
CA VAL A 40 12.53 3.75 -1.00
C VAL A 40 13.28 2.54 -0.48
N GLU A 41 12.77 1.36 -0.80
CA GLU A 41 13.32 0.08 -0.38
C GLU A 41 13.33 -0.88 -1.58
N PRO A 42 14.48 -0.99 -2.27
CA PRO A 42 14.61 -1.86 -3.43
C PRO A 42 14.23 -3.28 -3.08
N HIS A 43 13.47 -3.94 -3.96
CA HIS A 43 13.03 -5.32 -3.79
C HIS A 43 12.10 -5.60 -2.59
N ALA A 44 11.57 -4.58 -1.89
CA ALA A 44 10.59 -4.80 -0.83
C ALA A 44 9.36 -5.54 -1.37
N ARG A 45 8.92 -6.60 -0.68
CA ARG A 45 7.68 -7.36 -0.97
C ARG A 45 6.75 -7.43 0.24
N ARG A 46 7.05 -6.61 1.25
CA ARG A 46 6.40 -6.61 2.54
C ARG A 46 6.52 -5.23 3.19
N ALA A 47 5.47 -4.79 3.86
CA ALA A 47 5.53 -3.66 4.78
C ALA A 47 4.66 -3.94 6.01
N GLU A 48 5.14 -3.50 7.17
CA GLU A 48 4.32 -3.43 8.38
C GLU A 48 3.65 -2.07 8.44
N LEU A 49 2.32 -2.06 8.45
CA LEU A 49 1.58 -0.81 8.54
C LEU A 49 1.53 -0.34 10.00
N PRO A 50 1.71 0.97 10.24
CA PRO A 50 1.54 1.53 11.57
C PRO A 50 0.08 1.37 11.94
N MET A 51 -0.24 0.35 12.75
CA MET A 51 -1.60 0.10 13.18
C MET A 51 -2.00 1.19 14.17
N GLN A 52 -2.45 2.34 13.67
CA GLN A 52 -3.11 3.33 14.51
C GLN A 52 -4.47 2.76 14.92
N LYS A 53 -4.92 3.15 16.12
CA LYS A 53 -6.29 2.95 16.65
C LYS A 53 -7.40 3.44 15.68
N ALA A 54 -7.04 4.05 14.55
CA ALA A 54 -7.91 4.50 13.46
C ALA A 54 -8.63 3.38 12.69
N LEU A 55 -8.21 2.11 12.83
CA LEU A 55 -8.96 0.95 12.30
C LEU A 55 -10.15 0.55 13.20
N GLY A 56 -10.52 1.36 14.20
CA GLY A 56 -11.71 1.12 15.00
C GLY A 56 -12.95 1.10 14.11
N GLN A 57 -13.55 -0.08 13.92
CA GLN A 57 -14.84 -0.37 13.25
C GLN A 57 -15.03 0.14 11.80
N ALA A 58 -14.13 0.96 11.27
CA ALA A 58 -14.22 1.49 9.91
C ALA A 58 -13.67 0.48 8.91
N GLN A 59 -14.44 0.19 7.87
CA GLN A 59 -13.97 -0.58 6.73
C GLN A 59 -12.84 0.17 6.03
N VAL A 60 -11.69 -0.48 5.88
CA VAL A 60 -10.50 0.15 5.28
C VAL A 60 -10.09 -0.54 3.99
N PHE A 61 -9.82 0.27 2.99
CA PHE A 61 -9.32 -0.10 1.69
C PHE A 61 -7.85 0.31 1.61
N VAL A 62 -6.97 -0.69 1.60
CA VAL A 62 -5.53 -0.53 1.45
C VAL A 62 -5.18 -0.48 -0.02
N ARG A 63 -4.36 0.48 -0.41
CA ARG A 63 -3.86 0.66 -1.77
C ARG A 63 -2.36 0.65 -1.80
N ILE A 64 -1.79 -0.13 -2.69
CA ILE A 64 -0.35 -0.23 -2.89
C ILE A 64 -0.03 0.28 -4.29
N ARG A 65 0.98 1.15 -4.36
CA ARG A 65 1.67 1.53 -5.58
C ARG A 65 3.14 1.23 -5.41
N CYS A 66 3.73 0.58 -6.39
CA CYS A 66 5.16 0.38 -6.49
C CYS A 66 5.73 1.42 -7.46
N PHE A 67 6.95 1.87 -7.20
CA PHE A 67 7.72 2.72 -8.10
C PHE A 67 8.91 1.91 -8.59
N ASP A 68 9.20 1.97 -9.90
CA ASP A 68 10.42 1.41 -10.44
C ASP A 68 11.62 2.37 -10.27
N ILE A 69 12.80 1.95 -10.74
CA ILE A 69 14.04 2.73 -10.67
C ILE A 69 14.00 4.08 -11.42
N LEU A 70 13.00 4.29 -12.28
CA LEU A 70 12.78 5.52 -13.04
C LEU A 70 11.56 6.30 -12.53
N ASP A 71 11.06 5.97 -11.33
CA ASP A 71 9.86 6.53 -10.71
C ASP A 71 8.55 6.27 -11.47
N ASN A 72 8.49 5.29 -12.38
CA ASN A 72 7.22 4.89 -12.99
C ASN A 72 6.36 4.13 -11.98
N GLU A 73 5.06 4.44 -11.97
CA GLU A 73 4.11 3.80 -11.07
C GLU A 73 3.56 2.47 -11.62
N SER A 74 3.41 1.49 -10.74
CA SER A 74 2.63 0.29 -11.02
C SER A 74 1.13 0.59 -11.07
N PRO A 75 0.31 -0.30 -11.67
CA PRO A 75 -1.12 -0.35 -11.39
C PRO A 75 -1.39 -0.40 -9.87
N VAL A 76 -2.52 0.17 -9.45
CA VAL A 76 -2.93 0.18 -8.05
C VAL A 76 -3.48 -1.19 -7.66
N LEU A 77 -2.86 -1.83 -6.68
CA LEU A 77 -3.43 -2.99 -6.00
C LEU A 77 -4.28 -2.51 -4.84
N SER A 78 -5.55 -2.96 -4.77
CA SER A 78 -6.48 -2.59 -3.70
C SER A 78 -6.92 -3.82 -2.93
N LEU A 79 -6.82 -3.77 -1.61
CA LEU A 79 -7.27 -4.81 -0.69
C LEU A 79 -8.30 -4.21 0.27
N LYS A 80 -9.42 -4.88 0.44
CA LYS A 80 -10.41 -4.57 1.47
C LYS A 80 -10.04 -5.34 2.74
N LEU A 81 -9.95 -4.63 3.86
CA LEU A 81 -9.80 -5.24 5.18
C LEU A 81 -11.21 -5.41 5.78
N ASP A 82 -11.59 -6.66 6.01
CA ASP A 82 -12.75 -7.01 6.83
C ASP A 82 -12.27 -7.29 8.27
N ASP A 83 -13.06 -6.90 9.28
CA ASP A 83 -12.81 -7.16 10.71
C ASP A 83 -12.83 -8.67 11.03
#